data_AF-A0A453RY96-F1
#
_entry.id   AF-A0A453RY96-F1
#
_cell.length_a   1.000
_cell.length_b   1.000
_cell.length_c   1.000
_cell.angle_alpha   90.00
_cell.angle_beta   90.00
_cell.angle_gamma   90.00
#
_symmetry.space_group_name_H-M   'P 1'
#
loop_
_entity.id
_entity.type
_entity.pdbx_description
1 polymer ?
#
loop_
_entity_poly.entity_id
_entity_poly.type
_entity_poly.pdbx_seq_one_letter_code
_entity_poly.pdbx_strand_id
1 'polypeptide(L)'
;MANLQMFFVYGLRSSSPSAITPKENKTDSQSRSSGRGRYKPPHLRKKDGKTNDSLDDRSSDSESSRYDLGSSDSDLSDTDGYAKNGDRFRSSKARLAAILCIQDICRADPKSLTSLWPLLLPENDVLQQRKYRATLMTCLIFDPITKVRVEAASTIATMLEGQALVLTQVAEYKESSKLGSFTTLSCSLGQILMQLHTGMMFLVQRETQTTLLAAVFRVLILLISATPYPRMPKELLPTVITAMCGRLLDRNSNKNEHYALLVNVLSCLEAAFAKVPPSSDVFGVLIDHCAGPSLAQQKSSVVVILLRCIEEEMHFSVRCGALQ
;
A
#
# COMPACT_ATOMS: atom_id res chain seq x y z
N MET A 1 6.56 -17.07 -7.15
CA MET A 1 5.58 -16.09 -6.59
C MET A 1 5.46 -16.16 -5.07
N ALA A 2 5.27 -17.32 -4.43
CA ALA A 2 5.25 -17.42 -2.95
C ALA A 2 6.54 -16.86 -2.29
N ASN A 3 7.70 -17.10 -2.89
CA ASN A 3 8.98 -16.53 -2.40
C ASN A 3 9.06 -15.00 -2.55
N LEU A 4 8.32 -14.40 -3.49
CA LEU A 4 8.33 -12.95 -3.71
C LEU A 4 7.59 -12.19 -2.61
N GLN A 5 6.54 -12.77 -2.03
CA GLN A 5 5.81 -12.17 -0.90
C GLN A 5 6.70 -11.98 0.34
N MET A 6 7.66 -12.87 0.55
CA MET A 6 8.60 -12.75 1.68
C MET A 6 9.40 -11.46 1.61
N PHE A 7 9.65 -10.96 0.40
CA PHE A 7 10.38 -9.71 0.21
C PHE A 7 9.56 -8.48 0.58
N PHE A 8 8.22 -8.52 0.58
CA PHE A 8 7.39 -7.35 0.94
C PHE A 8 7.54 -6.91 2.40
N VAL A 9 7.99 -7.79 3.30
CA VAL A 9 8.27 -7.46 4.71
C VAL A 9 9.75 -7.59 5.07
N TYR A 10 10.61 -7.81 4.08
CA TYR A 10 12.03 -8.01 4.31
C TYR A 10 12.66 -6.77 4.95
N GLY A 11 13.35 -6.98 6.08
CA GLY A 11 13.95 -5.90 6.88
C GLY A 11 12.99 -4.99 7.64
N LEU A 12 11.68 -5.27 7.65
CA LEU A 12 10.73 -4.58 8.53
C LEU A 12 10.70 -5.30 9.88
N ARG A 13 11.20 -4.64 10.94
CA ARG A 13 11.04 -5.16 12.32
C ARG A 13 9.57 -4.97 12.71
N SER A 14 8.88 -6.06 13.02
CA SER A 14 7.54 -5.97 13.62
C SER A 14 7.67 -5.22 14.94
N SER A 15 7.05 -4.05 15.07
CA SER A 15 6.74 -3.50 16.38
C SER A 15 5.83 -4.51 17.09
N SER A 16 6.40 -5.31 17.97
CA SER A 16 5.61 -6.00 18.99
C SER A 16 4.90 -4.92 19.82
N PRO A 17 3.60 -5.08 20.19
CA PRO A 17 3.05 -4.23 21.23
C PRO A 17 3.93 -4.37 22.47
N SER A 18 4.35 -3.26 23.07
CA SER A 18 5.04 -3.28 24.36
C SER A 18 4.21 -4.14 25.30
N ALA A 19 4.74 -5.31 25.67
CA ALA A 19 4.21 -6.04 26.79
C ALA A 19 4.37 -5.12 28.00
N ILE A 20 3.25 -4.53 28.43
CA ILE A 20 3.10 -3.95 29.75
C ILE A 20 3.40 -5.11 30.69
N THR A 21 4.62 -5.13 31.21
CA THR A 21 4.98 -5.99 32.32
C THR A 21 4.22 -5.46 33.52
N PRO A 22 3.34 -6.24 34.17
CA PRO A 22 2.80 -5.83 35.45
C PRO A 22 3.98 -5.78 36.44
N LYS A 23 4.19 -4.62 37.06
CA LYS A 23 4.98 -4.52 38.29
C LYS A 23 4.26 -5.34 39.35
N GLU A 24 4.67 -6.57 39.54
CA GLU A 24 4.23 -7.37 40.68
C GLU A 24 5.17 -7.09 41.86
N ASN A 25 4.56 -6.65 42.96
CA ASN A 25 5.23 -6.32 44.20
C ASN A 25 5.92 -7.56 44.78
N LYS A 26 7.17 -7.39 45.23
CA LYS A 26 7.87 -8.38 46.04
C LYS A 26 7.08 -8.66 47.31
N THR A 27 6.74 -9.93 47.54
CA THR A 27 6.51 -10.44 48.89
C THR A 27 7.11 -11.84 48.97
N ASP A 28 8.03 -11.99 49.91
CA ASP A 28 8.77 -13.21 50.20
C ASP A 28 7.84 -14.34 50.66
N SER A 29 8.05 -15.55 50.13
CA SER A 29 7.98 -16.78 50.93
C SER A 29 8.53 -17.97 50.15
N GLN A 30 9.51 -18.63 50.75
CA GLN A 30 10.13 -19.87 50.27
C GLN A 30 9.20 -21.07 50.48
N SER A 31 9.17 -22.00 49.51
CA SER A 31 9.13 -23.44 49.81
C SER A 31 9.67 -24.26 48.64
N ARG A 32 10.26 -25.42 48.99
CA ARG A 32 11.22 -26.20 48.22
C ARG A 32 10.57 -27.32 47.38
N SER A 33 11.27 -27.62 46.27
CA SER A 33 11.47 -28.91 45.60
C SER A 33 10.28 -29.72 45.06
N SER A 34 10.28 -29.94 43.75
CA SER A 34 10.26 -31.28 43.15
C SER A 34 10.55 -31.20 41.65
N GLY A 35 11.35 -32.15 41.18
CA GLY A 35 12.05 -32.07 39.90
C GLY A 35 11.21 -32.30 38.64
N ARG A 36 11.71 -31.74 37.55
CA ARG A 36 11.76 -32.33 36.20
C ARG A 36 12.67 -31.43 35.37
N GLY A 37 13.82 -31.95 34.96
CA GLY A 37 14.75 -31.22 34.10
C GLY A 37 14.03 -30.80 32.80
N ARG A 38 13.97 -29.50 32.55
CA ARG A 38 13.39 -28.93 31.33
C ARG A 38 14.23 -29.40 30.15
N TYR A 39 13.58 -29.93 29.12
CA TYR A 39 14.24 -30.36 27.89
C TYR A 39 15.12 -29.24 27.31
N LYS A 40 16.41 -29.53 27.11
CA LYS A 40 17.37 -28.62 26.46
C LYS A 40 17.59 -29.05 25.00
N PRO A 41 17.29 -28.19 24.02
CA PRO A 41 17.46 -28.52 22.62
C PRO A 41 18.95 -28.68 22.24
N PRO A 42 19.26 -29.43 21.17
CA PRO A 42 20.61 -29.93 20.89
C PRO A 42 21.68 -28.84 20.74
N HIS A 43 21.30 -27.67 20.22
CA HIS A 43 22.21 -26.54 19.98
C HIS A 43 22.62 -25.78 21.26
N LEU A 44 21.94 -26.03 22.39
CA LEU A 44 22.25 -25.42 23.71
C LEU A 44 22.99 -26.37 24.65
N ARG A 45 23.42 -27.54 24.14
CA ARG A 45 24.33 -28.42 24.87
C ARG A 45 25.75 -27.87 24.67
N LYS A 46 26.26 -27.12 25.65
CA LYS A 46 27.66 -26.67 25.66
C LYS A 46 28.57 -27.90 25.65
N LYS A 47 29.52 -27.94 24.71
CA LYS A 47 30.60 -28.94 24.64
C LYS A 47 31.73 -28.44 25.52
N ASP A 48 31.74 -28.85 26.78
CA ASP A 48 32.91 -28.69 27.65
C ASP A 48 33.91 -29.80 27.31
N GLY A 49 35.07 -29.42 26.76
CA GLY A 49 36.14 -30.35 26.39
C GLY A 49 37.31 -29.61 25.75
N LYS A 50 38.29 -29.29 26.58
CA LYS A 50 39.51 -28.54 26.31
C LYS A 50 40.65 -29.54 26.03
N THR A 51 41.33 -29.44 24.89
CA THR A 51 42.74 -29.88 24.71
C THR A 51 43.34 -29.25 23.44
N ASN A 52 44.56 -28.75 23.60
CA ASN A 52 45.39 -28.04 22.61
C ASN A 52 46.13 -29.02 21.69
N ASP A 53 46.58 -28.46 20.54
CA ASP A 53 47.71 -28.80 19.63
C ASP A 53 47.22 -28.84 18.17
N SER A 54 47.95 -28.45 17.13
CA SER A 54 49.11 -27.59 16.89
C SER A 54 49.28 -27.60 15.35
N LEU A 55 49.82 -26.50 14.79
CA LEU A 55 50.55 -26.39 13.51
C LEU A 55 49.84 -26.56 12.15
N ASP A 56 49.89 -25.43 11.41
CA ASP A 56 50.30 -25.26 10.01
C ASP A 56 49.88 -26.28 8.95
N ASP A 57 49.11 -25.82 7.96
CA ASP A 57 49.55 -26.00 6.58
C ASP A 57 49.08 -24.87 5.66
N ARG A 58 50.00 -24.47 4.78
CA ARG A 58 49.92 -23.37 3.82
C ARG A 58 49.23 -23.83 2.54
N SER A 59 48.42 -22.95 1.94
CA SER A 59 48.20 -22.99 0.49
C SER A 59 47.96 -21.57 -0.02
N SER A 60 49.04 -21.01 -0.57
CA SER A 60 48.99 -19.90 -1.53
C SER A 60 48.77 -20.53 -2.90
N ASP A 61 47.83 -20.03 -3.69
CA ASP A 61 48.07 -19.89 -5.12
C ASP A 61 47.16 -18.87 -5.78
N SER A 62 47.82 -18.15 -6.68
CA SER A 62 47.42 -16.95 -7.39
C SER A 62 46.65 -17.31 -8.66
N GLU A 63 45.79 -16.43 -9.13
CA GLU A 63 45.91 -15.80 -10.47
C GLU A 63 44.61 -15.07 -10.83
N SER A 64 44.77 -13.78 -11.02
CA SER A 64 43.82 -12.88 -11.64
C SER A 64 43.73 -13.13 -13.15
N SER A 65 42.53 -13.27 -13.70
CA SER A 65 42.29 -12.98 -15.12
C SER A 65 41.27 -11.85 -15.24
N ARG A 66 41.80 -10.69 -15.63
CA ARG A 66 41.07 -9.47 -15.96
C ARG A 66 40.23 -9.70 -17.22
N TYR A 67 38.96 -9.33 -17.16
CA TYR A 67 38.25 -8.76 -18.30
C TYR A 67 37.46 -7.55 -17.81
N ASP A 68 38.06 -6.38 -18.01
CA ASP A 68 37.39 -5.09 -17.90
C ASP A 68 36.41 -4.96 -19.08
N LEU A 69 35.12 -5.00 -18.79
CA LEU A 69 34.09 -4.36 -19.61
C LEU A 69 33.34 -3.42 -18.69
N GLY A 70 33.64 -2.13 -18.85
CA GLY A 70 33.15 -1.06 -18.01
C GLY A 70 31.63 -0.93 -18.04
N SER A 71 31.06 -0.82 -16.85
CA SER A 71 29.88 -0.01 -16.61
C SER A 71 30.12 0.72 -15.29
N SER A 72 30.38 2.02 -15.43
CA SER A 72 30.71 2.94 -14.36
C SER A 72 29.42 3.35 -13.64
N ASP A 73 29.26 2.96 -12.38
CA ASP A 73 28.23 3.50 -11.48
C ASP A 73 28.93 3.84 -10.16
N SER A 74 29.34 5.11 -10.05
CA SER A 74 30.24 5.63 -9.04
C SER A 74 29.67 5.62 -7.62
N ASP A 75 30.47 5.06 -6.71
CA ASP A 75 30.72 5.37 -5.30
C ASP A 75 29.83 6.44 -4.62
N LEU A 76 28.82 5.97 -3.89
CA LEU A 76 28.46 6.61 -2.63
C LEU A 76 29.42 6.10 -1.55
N SER A 77 30.49 6.87 -1.36
CA SER A 77 31.55 6.75 -0.35
C SER A 77 31.16 5.99 0.93
N ASP A 78 31.95 4.96 1.22
CA ASP A 78 31.98 4.23 2.48
C ASP A 78 32.23 5.19 3.64
N THR A 79 31.16 5.50 4.37
CA THR A 79 31.28 5.92 5.76
C THR A 79 30.85 4.73 6.62
N ASP A 80 31.83 3.92 7.03
CA ASP A 80 31.71 2.82 7.99
C ASP A 80 31.35 3.35 9.38
N GLY A 81 30.12 3.84 9.50
CA GLY A 81 29.68 4.58 10.67
C GLY A 81 28.20 4.45 11.00
N TYR A 82 27.43 3.48 10.49
CA TYR A 82 26.05 3.25 10.98
C TYR A 82 25.52 1.84 10.66
N ALA A 83 26.09 0.81 11.30
CA ALA A 83 25.65 -0.60 11.21
C ALA A 83 24.19 -0.87 11.63
N LYS A 84 23.44 0.14 12.09
CA LYS A 84 22.01 0.03 12.45
C LYS A 84 21.06 0.44 11.31
N ASN A 85 21.54 1.16 10.30
CA ASN A 85 20.72 1.74 9.23
C ASN A 85 21.02 1.16 7.83
N GLY A 86 22.24 0.66 7.58
CA GLY A 86 22.61 0.08 6.29
C GLY A 86 21.73 -1.11 5.87
N ASP A 87 21.36 -1.97 6.82
CA ASP A 87 20.50 -3.13 6.57
C ASP A 87 19.07 -2.73 6.16
N ARG A 88 18.53 -1.64 6.73
CA ARG A 88 17.20 -1.15 6.35
C ARG A 88 17.15 -0.66 4.90
N PHE A 89 18.24 -0.07 4.41
CA PHE A 89 18.35 0.41 3.04
C PHE A 89 18.56 -0.73 2.03
N ARG A 90 19.41 -1.71 2.35
CA ARG A 90 19.54 -2.93 1.52
C ARG A 90 18.21 -3.69 1.48
N SER A 91 17.53 -3.75 2.61
CA SER A 91 16.22 -4.37 2.70
C SER A 91 15.16 -3.67 1.84
N SER A 92 15.10 -2.33 1.85
CA SER A 92 14.15 -1.60 1.00
C SER A 92 14.42 -1.77 -0.49
N LYS A 93 15.69 -1.88 -0.92
CA LYS A 93 16.05 -2.25 -2.29
C LYS A 93 15.51 -3.62 -2.68
N ALA A 94 15.59 -4.62 -1.79
CA ALA A 94 15.04 -5.94 -2.05
C ALA A 94 13.51 -5.91 -2.21
N ARG A 95 12.81 -5.14 -1.35
CA ARG A 95 11.35 -4.97 -1.48
C ARG A 95 10.98 -4.28 -2.79
N LEU A 96 11.71 -3.23 -3.15
CA LEU A 96 11.54 -2.49 -4.40
C LEU A 96 11.74 -3.39 -5.62
N ALA A 97 12.83 -4.16 -5.65
CA ALA A 97 13.12 -5.09 -6.74
C ALA A 97 12.03 -6.17 -6.90
N ALA A 98 11.50 -6.69 -5.78
CA ALA A 98 10.39 -7.63 -5.82
C ALA A 98 9.11 -7.02 -6.40
N ILE A 99 8.79 -5.78 -6.02
CA ILE A 99 7.63 -5.04 -6.55
C ILE A 99 7.79 -4.80 -8.06
N LEU A 100 8.95 -4.30 -8.51
CA LEU A 100 9.23 -4.06 -9.92
C LEU A 100 9.18 -5.36 -10.74
N CYS A 101 9.73 -6.45 -10.21
CA CYS A 101 9.65 -7.76 -10.87
C CYS A 101 8.19 -8.21 -11.07
N ILE A 102 7.33 -8.02 -10.06
CA ILE A 102 5.89 -8.31 -10.19
C ILE A 102 5.27 -7.39 -11.25
N GLN A 103 5.62 -6.11 -11.26
CA GLN A 103 5.12 -5.17 -12.24
C GLN A 103 5.49 -5.55 -13.67
N ASP A 104 6.72 -5.97 -13.90
CA ASP A 104 7.20 -6.40 -15.23
C ASP A 104 6.49 -7.69 -15.67
N ILE A 105 6.24 -8.62 -14.75
CA ILE A 105 5.41 -9.81 -15.03
C ILE A 105 3.99 -9.38 -15.43
N CYS A 106 3.40 -8.39 -14.73
CA CYS A 106 2.06 -7.88 -15.07
C CYS A 106 2.01 -7.27 -16.47
N ARG A 107 3.09 -6.59 -16.91
CA ARG A 107 3.17 -6.02 -18.26
C ARG A 107 3.37 -7.09 -19.32
N ALA A 108 4.18 -8.10 -19.02
CA ALA A 108 4.50 -9.17 -19.98
C ALA A 108 3.33 -10.14 -20.18
N ASP A 109 2.66 -10.57 -19.10
CA ASP A 109 1.52 -11.49 -19.16
C ASP A 109 0.49 -11.20 -18.06
N PRO A 110 -0.42 -10.23 -18.28
CA PRO A 110 -1.40 -9.83 -17.26
C PRO A 110 -2.42 -10.94 -16.94
N LYS A 111 -2.65 -11.90 -17.86
CA LYS A 111 -3.65 -12.96 -17.70
C LYS A 111 -3.18 -14.03 -16.72
N SER A 112 -1.89 -14.39 -16.76
CA SER A 112 -1.31 -15.36 -15.84
C SER A 112 -1.49 -14.96 -14.37
N LEU A 113 -1.51 -13.66 -14.11
CA LEU A 113 -1.46 -13.12 -12.76
C LEU A 113 -2.81 -13.19 -12.05
N THR A 114 -3.95 -13.21 -12.75
CA THR A 114 -5.29 -13.14 -12.12
C THR A 114 -5.53 -14.25 -11.10
N SER A 115 -5.00 -15.45 -11.35
CA SER A 115 -5.05 -16.56 -10.39
C SER A 115 -4.21 -16.33 -9.12
N LEU A 116 -3.21 -15.44 -9.19
CA LEU A 116 -2.29 -15.08 -8.12
C LEU A 116 -2.69 -13.81 -7.36
N TRP A 117 -3.77 -13.12 -7.74
CA TRP A 117 -4.22 -11.92 -7.04
C TRP A 117 -4.49 -12.14 -5.55
N PRO A 118 -5.12 -13.24 -5.11
CA PRO A 118 -5.31 -13.53 -3.67
C PRO A 118 -4.00 -13.67 -2.88
N LEU A 119 -2.89 -13.90 -3.59
CA LEU A 119 -1.55 -13.92 -3.03
C LEU A 119 -0.97 -12.49 -2.95
N LEU A 120 -1.12 -11.70 -4.00
CA LEU A 120 -0.46 -10.40 -4.12
C LEU A 120 -1.24 -9.23 -3.48
N LEU A 121 -2.55 -9.37 -3.33
CA LEU A 121 -3.48 -8.34 -2.89
C LEU A 121 -4.28 -8.80 -1.66
N PRO A 122 -4.78 -7.86 -0.83
CA PRO A 122 -5.48 -8.20 0.41
C PRO A 122 -6.91 -8.68 0.12
N GLU A 123 -7.31 -9.79 0.72
CA GLU A 123 -8.71 -10.24 0.73
C GLU A 123 -9.46 -9.78 1.99
N ASN A 124 -8.76 -9.55 3.10
CA ASN A 124 -9.36 -9.17 4.37
C ASN A 124 -8.37 -8.31 5.19
N ASP A 125 -8.92 -7.46 6.07
CA ASP A 125 -8.20 -6.62 7.04
C ASP A 125 -7.01 -5.83 6.46
N VAL A 126 -7.21 -5.13 5.33
CA VAL A 126 -6.15 -4.38 4.64
C VAL A 126 -5.41 -3.38 5.53
N LEU A 127 -6.09 -2.83 6.54
CA LEU A 127 -5.55 -1.85 7.48
C LEU A 127 -4.79 -2.47 8.65
N GLN A 128 -4.70 -3.81 8.71
CA GLN A 128 -3.92 -4.52 9.71
C GLN A 128 -2.63 -5.07 9.09
N GLN A 129 -1.49 -4.71 9.68
CA GLN A 129 -0.20 -5.22 9.23
C GLN A 129 -0.06 -6.71 9.61
N ARG A 130 -0.07 -7.59 8.59
CA ARG A 130 0.09 -9.04 8.77
C ARG A 130 1.54 -9.45 8.60
N LYS A 131 2.12 -10.08 9.62
CA LYS A 131 3.54 -10.48 9.64
C LYS A 131 3.91 -11.54 8.59
N TYR A 132 2.99 -12.47 8.31
CA TYR A 132 3.25 -13.66 7.48
C TYR A 132 2.50 -13.67 6.14
N ARG A 133 1.74 -12.60 5.85
CA ARG A 133 0.94 -12.49 4.62
C ARG A 133 0.97 -11.05 4.12
N ALA A 134 2.15 -10.63 3.68
CA ALA A 134 2.36 -9.32 3.11
C ALA A 134 1.81 -9.26 1.69
N THR A 135 1.23 -8.11 1.34
CA THR A 135 0.65 -7.83 0.03
C THR A 135 1.22 -6.52 -0.50
N LEU A 136 0.99 -6.20 -1.77
CA LEU A 136 1.33 -4.89 -2.33
C LEU A 136 0.70 -3.75 -1.53
N MET A 137 -0.52 -3.96 -1.02
CA MET A 137 -1.20 -3.01 -0.13
C MET A 137 -0.48 -2.82 1.20
N THR A 138 0.13 -3.88 1.74
CA THR A 138 0.96 -3.77 2.95
C THR A 138 2.17 -2.87 2.70
N CYS A 139 2.85 -3.03 1.56
CA CYS A 139 3.94 -2.13 1.17
C CYS A 139 3.45 -0.70 0.96
N LEU A 140 2.31 -0.52 0.27
CA LEU A 140 1.76 0.80 0.02
C LEU A 140 1.37 1.55 1.31
N ILE A 141 0.77 0.86 2.28
CA ILE A 141 0.28 1.50 3.52
C ILE A 141 1.40 1.65 4.56
N PHE A 142 2.23 0.62 4.77
CA PHE A 142 3.10 0.53 5.94
C PHE A 142 4.60 0.63 5.65
N ASP A 143 5.03 0.67 4.39
CA ASP A 143 6.46 0.75 4.11
C ASP A 143 7.02 2.12 4.56
N PRO A 144 8.13 2.15 5.32
CA PRO A 144 8.73 3.41 5.75
C PRO A 144 9.33 4.23 4.61
N ILE A 145 9.58 3.62 3.44
CA ILE A 145 10.23 4.26 2.29
C ILE A 145 9.19 4.66 1.26
N THR A 146 8.98 5.96 1.07
CA THR A 146 8.00 6.51 0.12
C THR A 146 8.18 5.99 -1.30
N LYS A 147 9.42 5.79 -1.77
CA LYS A 147 9.68 5.21 -3.09
C LYS A 147 9.07 3.81 -3.24
N VAL A 148 9.19 2.97 -2.21
CA VAL A 148 8.59 1.62 -2.21
C VAL A 148 7.06 1.71 -2.23
N ARG A 149 6.50 2.65 -1.46
CA ARG A 149 5.04 2.90 -1.46
C ARG A 149 4.55 3.33 -2.85
N VAL A 150 5.24 4.27 -3.51
CA VAL A 150 4.88 4.75 -4.86
C VAL A 150 4.95 3.61 -5.89
N GLU A 151 6.00 2.79 -5.87
CA GLU A 151 6.07 1.65 -6.81
C GLU A 151 5.04 0.57 -6.51
N ALA A 152 4.67 0.37 -5.24
CA ALA A 152 3.57 -0.53 -4.89
C ALA A 152 2.24 -0.03 -5.48
N ALA A 153 1.94 1.27 -5.38
CA ALA A 153 0.78 1.88 -6.03
C ALA A 153 0.83 1.74 -7.56
N SER A 154 1.99 2.05 -8.17
CA SER A 154 2.23 1.90 -9.61
C SER A 154 1.98 0.47 -10.11
N THR A 155 2.40 -0.52 -9.32
CA THR A 155 2.20 -1.94 -9.60
C THR A 155 0.73 -2.34 -9.51
N ILE A 156 0.02 -1.89 -8.46
CA ILE A 156 -1.42 -2.12 -8.32
C ILE A 156 -2.17 -1.48 -9.50
N ALA A 157 -1.80 -0.28 -9.92
CA ALA A 157 -2.38 0.38 -11.10
C ALA A 157 -2.17 -0.47 -12.37
N THR A 158 -0.95 -0.97 -12.59
CA THR A 158 -0.64 -1.84 -13.74
C THR A 158 -1.47 -3.13 -13.73
N MET A 159 -1.67 -3.73 -12.55
CA MET A 159 -2.51 -4.91 -12.39
C MET A 159 -3.98 -4.62 -12.75
N LEU A 160 -4.53 -3.51 -12.26
CA LEU A 160 -5.92 -3.10 -12.53
C LEU A 160 -6.13 -2.81 -14.02
N GLU A 161 -5.21 -2.07 -14.65
CA GLU A 161 -5.27 -1.71 -16.07
C GLU A 161 -5.23 -2.95 -16.96
N GLY A 162 -4.31 -3.89 -16.68
CA GLY A 162 -4.16 -5.10 -17.48
C GLY A 162 -5.31 -6.10 -17.39
N GLN A 163 -6.16 -6.04 -16.35
CA GLN A 163 -7.22 -7.03 -16.07
C GLN A 163 -8.61 -6.41 -15.82
N ALA A 164 -8.83 -5.14 -16.17
CA ALA A 164 -10.07 -4.42 -15.89
C ALA A 164 -11.33 -5.14 -16.41
N LEU A 165 -11.27 -5.72 -17.61
CA LEU A 165 -12.39 -6.46 -18.20
C LEU A 165 -12.73 -7.73 -17.40
N VAL A 166 -11.72 -8.50 -16.99
CA VAL A 166 -11.90 -9.73 -16.22
C VAL A 166 -12.53 -9.40 -14.87
N LEU A 167 -12.04 -8.37 -14.19
CA LEU A 167 -12.61 -7.89 -12.93
C LEU A 167 -14.07 -7.47 -13.09
N THR A 168 -14.37 -6.66 -14.10
CA THR A 168 -15.72 -6.15 -14.35
C THR A 168 -16.70 -7.28 -14.68
N GLN A 169 -16.25 -8.32 -15.39
CA GLN A 169 -17.11 -9.42 -15.83
C GLN A 169 -17.30 -10.50 -14.76
N VAL A 170 -16.29 -10.77 -13.93
CA VAL A 170 -16.25 -11.96 -13.08
C VAL A 170 -16.35 -11.64 -11.59
N ALA A 171 -15.86 -10.48 -11.13
CA ALA A 171 -15.84 -10.19 -9.69
C ALA A 171 -17.26 -10.07 -9.11
N GLU A 172 -17.44 -10.62 -7.92
CA GLU A 172 -18.70 -10.59 -7.18
C GLU A 172 -18.39 -10.45 -5.69
N TYR A 173 -18.88 -9.39 -5.05
CA TYR A 173 -18.72 -9.26 -3.62
C TYR A 173 -19.80 -10.06 -2.89
N LYS A 174 -19.35 -10.88 -1.94
CA LYS A 174 -20.23 -11.56 -0.97
C LYS A 174 -19.71 -11.27 0.42
N GLU A 175 -20.61 -10.85 1.29
CA GLU A 175 -20.30 -10.56 2.68
C GLU A 175 -19.70 -11.79 3.38
N SER A 176 -18.72 -11.58 4.26
CA SER A 176 -17.96 -12.65 4.90
C SER A 176 -18.84 -13.65 5.66
N SER A 177 -19.93 -13.19 6.27
CA SER A 177 -20.93 -14.03 6.95
C SER A 177 -21.70 -14.96 6.02
N LYS A 178 -21.74 -14.64 4.71
CA LYS A 178 -22.43 -15.40 3.66
C LYS A 178 -21.47 -16.27 2.85
N LEU A 179 -20.16 -16.22 3.14
CA LEU A 179 -19.17 -17.09 2.54
C LEU A 179 -19.24 -18.48 3.18
N GLY A 180 -19.42 -19.49 2.35
CA GLY A 180 -19.25 -20.88 2.78
C GLY A 180 -17.78 -21.23 3.02
N SER A 181 -17.51 -22.50 3.32
CA SER A 181 -16.14 -23.03 3.47
C SER A 181 -15.32 -22.99 2.17
N PHE A 182 -15.97 -22.76 1.03
CA PHE A 182 -15.33 -22.64 -0.28
C PHE A 182 -15.54 -21.23 -0.85
N THR A 183 -14.45 -20.56 -1.19
CA THR A 183 -14.45 -19.25 -1.85
C THR A 183 -14.11 -19.42 -3.33
N THR A 184 -15.02 -19.02 -4.21
CA THR A 184 -14.76 -18.97 -5.66
C THR A 184 -13.76 -17.87 -5.99
N LEU A 185 -13.04 -17.99 -7.11
CA LEU A 185 -12.15 -16.93 -7.59
C LEU A 185 -12.90 -15.60 -7.78
N SER A 186 -14.13 -15.63 -8.31
CA SER A 186 -14.99 -14.43 -8.44
C SER A 186 -15.20 -13.71 -7.11
N CYS A 187 -15.39 -14.48 -6.03
CA CYS A 187 -15.61 -13.95 -4.71
C CYS A 187 -14.32 -13.38 -4.10
N SER A 188 -13.21 -14.09 -4.25
CA SER A 188 -11.89 -13.56 -3.86
C SER A 188 -11.56 -12.26 -4.57
N LEU A 189 -11.85 -12.14 -5.88
CA LEU A 189 -11.67 -10.89 -6.62
C LEU A 189 -12.58 -9.78 -6.10
N GLY A 190 -13.84 -10.07 -5.77
CA GLY A 190 -14.76 -9.12 -5.14
C GLY A 190 -14.26 -8.62 -3.77
N GLN A 191 -13.72 -9.53 -2.95
CA GLN A 191 -13.10 -9.17 -1.67
C GLN A 191 -11.87 -8.29 -1.86
N ILE A 192 -11.00 -8.63 -2.83
CA ILE A 192 -9.83 -7.83 -3.18
C ILE A 192 -10.23 -6.41 -3.59
N LEU A 193 -11.24 -6.25 -4.46
CA LEU A 193 -11.73 -4.93 -4.86
C LEU A 193 -12.22 -4.13 -3.65
N MET A 194 -12.97 -4.74 -2.73
CA MET A 194 -13.41 -4.08 -1.50
C MET A 194 -12.23 -3.62 -0.64
N GLN A 195 -11.25 -4.50 -0.39
CA GLN A 195 -10.08 -4.17 0.41
C GLN A 195 -9.19 -3.10 -0.25
N LEU A 196 -9.08 -3.11 -1.58
CA LEU A 196 -8.40 -2.06 -2.33
C LEU A 196 -9.10 -0.71 -2.10
N HIS A 197 -10.44 -0.66 -2.23
CA HIS A 197 -11.20 0.58 -1.96
C HIS A 197 -10.99 1.05 -0.53
N THR A 198 -11.10 0.17 0.46
CA THR A 198 -10.86 0.51 1.87
C THR A 198 -9.46 1.08 2.10
N GLY A 199 -8.42 0.46 1.53
CA GLY A 199 -7.06 0.93 1.68
C GLY A 199 -6.77 2.23 0.92
N MET A 200 -7.34 2.42 -0.28
CA MET A 200 -7.23 3.68 -1.02
C MET A 200 -7.89 4.83 -0.26
N MET A 201 -9.12 4.64 0.23
CA MET A 201 -9.82 5.66 1.02
C MET A 201 -9.04 6.03 2.28
N PHE A 202 -8.46 5.05 2.97
CA PHE A 202 -7.59 5.30 4.12
C PHE A 202 -6.40 6.19 3.77
N LEU A 203 -5.74 5.94 2.64
CA LEU A 203 -4.60 6.73 2.19
C LEU A 203 -5.00 8.13 1.74
N VAL A 204 -6.08 8.28 0.97
CA VAL A 204 -6.59 9.59 0.51
C VAL A 204 -6.81 10.54 1.69
N GLN A 205 -7.32 10.04 2.82
CA GLN A 205 -7.58 10.88 4.00
C GLN A 205 -6.33 11.26 4.81
N ARG A 206 -5.25 10.47 4.71
CA ARG A 206 -4.11 10.58 5.65
C ARG A 206 -2.79 10.97 4.99
N GLU A 207 -2.64 10.71 3.70
CA GLU A 207 -1.38 10.88 3.02
C GLU A 207 -1.07 12.36 2.77
N THR A 208 0.12 12.79 3.19
CA THR A 208 0.58 14.18 3.03
C THR A 208 1.54 14.33 1.87
N GLN A 209 2.20 13.24 1.43
CA GLN A 209 3.15 13.32 0.33
C GLN A 209 2.41 13.41 -1.01
N THR A 210 2.58 14.52 -1.71
CA THR A 210 1.90 14.82 -2.98
C THR A 210 2.13 13.77 -4.06
N THR A 211 3.35 13.27 -4.20
CA THR A 211 3.72 12.23 -5.18
C THR A 211 3.00 10.92 -4.92
N LEU A 212 2.91 10.50 -3.66
CA LEU A 212 2.21 9.29 -3.28
C LEU A 212 0.70 9.49 -3.38
N LEU A 213 0.18 10.65 -2.98
CA LEU A 213 -1.23 10.98 -3.09
C LEU A 213 -1.70 10.93 -4.56
N ALA A 214 -0.90 11.48 -5.49
CA ALA A 214 -1.18 11.37 -6.93
C ALA A 214 -1.18 9.90 -7.41
N ALA A 215 -0.23 9.07 -6.97
CA ALA A 215 -0.21 7.65 -7.28
C ALA A 215 -1.44 6.90 -6.72
N VAL A 216 -1.88 7.25 -5.51
CA VAL A 216 -3.11 6.70 -4.89
C VAL A 216 -4.35 7.10 -5.68
N PHE A 217 -4.47 8.35 -6.12
CA PHE A 217 -5.57 8.78 -7.00
C PHE A 217 -5.56 8.06 -8.34
N ARG A 218 -4.38 7.87 -8.96
CA ARG A 218 -4.27 7.05 -10.19
C ARG A 218 -4.80 5.63 -9.98
N VAL A 219 -4.43 4.98 -8.87
CA VAL A 219 -4.99 3.66 -8.51
C VAL A 219 -6.50 3.74 -8.34
N LEU A 220 -7.01 4.78 -7.67
CA LEU A 220 -8.43 4.94 -7.39
C LEU A 220 -9.26 5.13 -8.68
N ILE A 221 -8.77 5.92 -9.65
CA ILE A 221 -9.41 6.08 -10.98
C ILE A 221 -9.56 4.72 -11.67
N LEU A 222 -8.48 3.95 -11.72
CA LEU A 222 -8.46 2.62 -12.34
C LEU A 222 -9.35 1.63 -11.57
N LEU A 223 -9.34 1.72 -10.25
CA LEU A 223 -10.14 0.86 -9.38
C LEU A 223 -11.63 1.13 -9.58
N ILE A 224 -12.06 2.41 -9.63
CA ILE A 224 -13.44 2.80 -9.95
C ILE A 224 -13.82 2.25 -11.33
N SER A 225 -12.91 2.38 -12.30
CA SER A 225 -13.14 1.92 -13.67
C SER A 225 -13.25 0.40 -13.81
N ALA A 226 -12.54 -0.37 -12.98
CA ALA A 226 -12.51 -1.83 -13.03
C ALA A 226 -13.52 -2.52 -12.08
N THR A 227 -14.26 -1.75 -11.26
CA THR A 227 -15.18 -2.31 -10.26
C THR A 227 -16.59 -2.53 -10.84
N PRO A 228 -17.17 -3.75 -10.74
CA PRO A 228 -18.55 -4.00 -11.15
C PRO A 228 -19.54 -3.60 -10.06
N TYR A 229 -19.79 -2.29 -9.91
CA TYR A 229 -20.65 -1.73 -8.86
C TYR A 229 -22.03 -2.39 -8.67
N PRO A 230 -22.73 -2.89 -9.70
CA PRO A 230 -23.99 -3.62 -9.50
C PRO A 230 -23.86 -4.90 -8.66
N ARG A 231 -22.64 -5.46 -8.52
CA ARG A 231 -22.32 -6.66 -7.74
C ARG A 231 -21.50 -6.33 -6.49
N MET A 232 -21.43 -5.06 -6.11
CA MET A 232 -20.76 -4.54 -4.92
C MET A 232 -21.81 -3.94 -3.97
N PRO A 233 -21.45 -3.62 -2.70
CA PRO A 233 -22.34 -2.87 -1.81
C PRO A 233 -22.76 -1.54 -2.44
N LYS A 234 -24.04 -1.18 -2.33
CA LYS A 234 -24.62 -0.01 -2.99
C LYS A 234 -23.98 1.29 -2.50
N GLU A 235 -23.55 1.31 -1.25
CA GLU A 235 -22.96 2.44 -0.55
C GLU A 235 -21.48 2.65 -0.92
N LEU A 236 -20.84 1.70 -1.60
CA LEU A 236 -19.41 1.75 -1.89
C LEU A 236 -19.03 2.98 -2.71
N LEU A 237 -19.65 3.17 -3.88
CA LEU A 237 -19.33 4.29 -4.77
C LEU A 237 -19.68 5.66 -4.14
N PRO A 238 -20.88 5.85 -3.54
CA PRO A 238 -21.18 7.01 -2.70
C PRO A 238 -20.09 7.33 -1.67
N THR A 239 -19.64 6.33 -0.91
CA THR A 239 -18.63 6.50 0.15
C THR A 239 -17.29 6.95 -0.43
N VAL A 240 -16.87 6.37 -1.56
CA VAL A 240 -15.63 6.77 -2.25
C VAL A 240 -15.71 8.23 -2.70
N ILE A 241 -16.83 8.65 -3.29
CA ILE A 241 -17.06 10.04 -3.71
C ILE A 241 -17.02 10.99 -2.52
N THR A 242 -17.76 10.69 -1.45
CA THR A 242 -17.74 11.48 -0.22
C THR A 242 -16.33 11.62 0.36
N ALA A 243 -15.55 10.55 0.38
CA ALA A 243 -14.18 10.58 0.88
C ALA A 243 -13.28 11.52 0.04
N MET A 244 -13.31 11.41 -1.29
CA MET A 244 -12.52 12.25 -2.19
C MET A 244 -12.91 13.73 -2.08
N CYS A 245 -14.22 13.99 -2.09
CA CYS A 245 -14.78 15.32 -1.92
C CYS A 245 -14.41 15.91 -0.55
N GLY A 246 -14.52 15.13 0.52
CA GLY A 246 -14.12 15.55 1.86
C GLY A 246 -12.64 15.94 1.94
N ARG A 247 -11.76 15.22 1.23
CA ARG A 247 -10.33 15.55 1.15
C ARG A 247 -10.08 16.86 0.41
N LEU A 248 -10.83 17.15 -0.64
CA LEU A 248 -10.76 18.43 -1.38
C LEU A 248 -11.24 19.61 -0.54
N LEU A 249 -12.30 19.42 0.26
CA LEU A 249 -12.85 20.46 1.13
C LEU A 249 -11.96 20.78 2.34
N ASP A 250 -10.98 19.93 2.65
CA ASP A 250 -10.11 20.10 3.81
C ASP A 250 -9.14 21.27 3.56
N ARG A 251 -9.43 22.41 4.20
CA ARG A 251 -8.87 23.74 3.90
C ARG A 251 -7.36 23.92 4.20
N ASN A 252 -6.67 22.84 4.56
CA ASN A 252 -5.32 22.87 5.11
C ASN A 252 -4.20 22.75 4.06
N SER A 253 -4.52 22.64 2.77
CA SER A 253 -3.51 22.46 1.70
C SER A 253 -3.01 23.79 1.12
N ASN A 254 -1.78 23.81 0.59
CA ASN A 254 -1.19 24.96 -0.08
C ASN A 254 -1.87 25.19 -1.45
N LYS A 255 -1.93 26.43 -1.95
CA LYS A 255 -2.67 26.79 -3.19
C LYS A 255 -2.31 25.91 -4.41
N ASN A 256 -1.03 25.58 -4.61
CA ASN A 256 -0.60 24.74 -5.74
C ASN A 256 -0.93 23.24 -5.54
N GLU A 257 -0.89 22.75 -4.31
CA GLU A 257 -1.22 21.36 -3.97
C GLU A 257 -2.73 21.11 -4.08
N HIS A 258 -3.54 22.13 -3.79
CA HIS A 258 -4.98 22.13 -4.02
C HIS A 258 -5.36 21.90 -5.49
N TYR A 259 -4.64 22.48 -6.44
CA TYR A 259 -4.95 22.29 -7.86
C TYR A 259 -4.68 20.87 -8.34
N ALA A 260 -3.50 20.32 -8.01
CA ALA A 260 -3.20 18.93 -8.35
C ALA A 260 -4.20 17.95 -7.71
N LEU A 261 -4.65 18.23 -6.49
CA LEU A 261 -5.71 17.47 -5.83
C LEU A 261 -7.05 17.60 -6.56
N LEU A 262 -7.43 18.82 -6.97
CA LEU A 262 -8.64 19.11 -7.73
C LEU A 262 -8.71 18.28 -9.02
N VAL A 263 -7.66 18.31 -9.84
CA VAL A 263 -7.59 17.57 -11.11
C VAL A 263 -7.77 16.07 -10.87
N ASN A 264 -7.08 15.52 -9.87
CA ASN A 264 -7.21 14.10 -9.52
C ASN A 264 -8.63 13.73 -9.05
N VAL A 265 -9.27 14.58 -8.23
CA VAL A 265 -10.64 14.36 -7.77
C VAL A 265 -11.62 14.45 -8.94
N LEU A 266 -11.44 15.40 -9.86
CA LEU A 266 -12.25 15.51 -11.07
C LEU A 266 -12.15 14.26 -11.95
N SER A 267 -10.94 13.75 -12.19
CA SER A 267 -10.76 12.51 -12.95
C SER A 267 -11.39 11.29 -12.27
N CYS A 268 -11.37 11.23 -10.93
CA CYS A 268 -12.11 10.19 -10.21
C CYS A 268 -13.64 10.33 -10.34
N LEU A 269 -14.16 11.56 -10.28
CA LEU A 269 -15.59 11.84 -10.46
C LEU A 269 -16.04 11.48 -11.88
N GLU A 270 -15.23 11.82 -12.89
CA GLU A 270 -15.45 11.41 -14.28
C GLU A 270 -15.57 9.88 -14.39
N ALA A 271 -14.60 9.15 -13.85
CA ALA A 271 -14.61 7.69 -13.84
C ALA A 271 -15.84 7.13 -13.10
N ALA A 272 -16.25 7.76 -12.01
CA ALA A 272 -17.43 7.36 -11.24
C ALA A 272 -18.73 7.57 -12.04
N PHE A 273 -18.90 8.74 -12.66
CA PHE A 273 -20.09 9.05 -13.45
C PHE A 273 -20.20 8.19 -14.71
N ALA A 274 -19.07 7.79 -15.30
CA ALA A 274 -19.07 6.82 -16.40
C ALA A 274 -19.67 5.46 -16.03
N LYS A 275 -19.79 5.12 -14.72
CA LYS A 275 -20.39 3.87 -14.23
C LYS A 275 -21.86 3.99 -13.86
N VAL A 276 -22.39 5.19 -13.78
CA VAL A 276 -23.66 5.46 -13.11
C VAL A 276 -24.66 6.05 -14.10
N PRO A 277 -25.88 5.49 -14.21
CA PRO A 277 -26.93 6.14 -15.00
C PRO A 277 -27.34 7.48 -14.34
N PRO A 278 -27.76 8.48 -15.12
CA PRO A 278 -27.98 9.86 -14.67
C PRO A 278 -29.02 10.07 -13.55
N SER A 279 -29.73 9.02 -13.11
CA SER A 279 -30.81 9.06 -12.12
C SER A 279 -30.45 8.39 -10.76
N SER A 280 -29.18 8.18 -10.46
CA SER A 280 -28.72 7.42 -9.29
C SER A 280 -28.47 8.26 -8.03
N ASP A 281 -28.59 7.64 -6.86
CA ASP A 281 -28.24 8.16 -5.51
C ASP A 281 -26.87 8.85 -5.43
N VAL A 282 -25.93 8.53 -6.34
CA VAL A 282 -24.63 9.19 -6.48
C VAL A 282 -24.76 10.69 -6.79
N PHE A 283 -25.74 11.07 -7.61
CA PHE A 283 -26.06 12.48 -7.85
C PHE A 283 -26.60 13.15 -6.59
N GLY A 284 -27.42 12.41 -5.82
CA GLY A 284 -27.90 12.83 -4.50
C GLY A 284 -26.74 13.17 -3.57
N VAL A 285 -25.69 12.35 -3.51
CA VAL A 285 -24.50 12.65 -2.70
C VAL A 285 -23.81 13.95 -3.13
N LEU A 286 -23.65 14.22 -4.42
CA LEU A 286 -23.10 15.51 -4.86
C LEU A 286 -23.99 16.68 -4.44
N ILE A 287 -25.31 16.56 -4.60
CA ILE A 287 -26.29 17.61 -4.31
C ILE A 287 -26.45 17.83 -2.79
N ASP A 288 -26.40 16.78 -1.97
CA ASP A 288 -26.43 16.91 -0.51
C ASP A 288 -25.16 17.56 0.03
N HIS A 289 -24.02 17.31 -0.61
CA HIS A 289 -22.80 18.09 -0.35
C HIS A 289 -22.85 19.50 -0.95
N CYS A 290 -23.90 19.83 -1.74
CA CYS A 290 -24.25 21.20 -2.15
C CYS A 290 -25.16 21.93 -1.17
N ALA A 291 -26.04 21.19 -0.48
CA ALA A 291 -26.89 21.73 0.57
C ALA A 291 -26.08 21.83 1.88
N GLY A 292 -25.27 22.88 2.01
CA GLY A 292 -24.60 23.17 3.28
C GLY A 292 -25.60 23.28 4.44
N PRO A 293 -25.20 22.90 5.68
CA PRO A 293 -26.07 23.05 6.84
C PRO A 293 -26.42 24.53 7.01
N SER A 294 -27.71 24.79 7.19
CA SER A 294 -28.27 26.10 7.47
C SER A 294 -27.43 26.90 8.48
N LEU A 295 -27.00 28.08 8.04
CA LEU A 295 -26.72 29.27 8.84
C LEU A 295 -25.93 29.06 10.17
N ALA A 296 -24.67 28.61 10.12
CA ALA A 296 -23.67 28.91 11.17
C ALA A 296 -22.21 28.51 10.85
N GLN A 297 -21.94 27.63 9.88
CA GLN A 297 -20.57 27.25 9.53
C GLN A 297 -20.38 27.21 8.02
N GLN A 298 -19.65 28.20 7.51
CA GLN A 298 -19.31 28.37 6.10
C GLN A 298 -18.35 27.25 5.64
N LYS A 299 -18.88 26.04 5.44
CA LYS A 299 -18.22 24.98 4.66
C LYS A 299 -18.68 25.16 3.22
N SER A 300 -17.77 25.60 2.33
CA SER A 300 -18.06 25.71 0.90
C SER A 300 -18.44 24.34 0.35
N SER A 301 -19.54 24.27 -0.41
CA SER A 301 -19.94 23.08 -1.16
C SER A 301 -18.83 22.66 -2.12
N VAL A 302 -18.70 21.35 -2.37
CA VAL A 302 -17.74 20.79 -3.36
C VAL A 302 -17.94 21.46 -4.72
N VAL A 303 -19.19 21.61 -5.16
CA VAL A 303 -19.52 22.23 -6.45
C VAL A 303 -19.12 23.70 -6.47
N VAL A 304 -19.26 24.41 -5.35
CA VAL A 304 -18.81 25.82 -5.24
C VAL A 304 -17.27 25.90 -5.31
N ILE A 305 -16.55 24.94 -4.72
CA ILE A 305 -15.08 24.86 -4.86
C ILE A 305 -14.70 24.55 -6.32
N LEU A 306 -15.35 23.56 -6.95
CA LEU A 306 -15.12 23.23 -8.36
C LEU A 306 -15.37 24.44 -9.27
N LEU A 307 -16.50 25.14 -9.10
CA LEU A 307 -16.85 26.33 -9.86
C LEU A 307 -15.86 27.47 -9.63
N ARG A 308 -15.48 27.75 -8.37
CA ARG A 308 -14.46 28.78 -8.06
C ARG A 308 -13.12 28.44 -8.70
N CYS A 309 -12.68 27.19 -8.67
CA CYS A 309 -11.43 26.79 -9.31
C CYS A 309 -11.49 26.94 -10.84
N ILE A 310 -12.62 26.61 -11.46
CA ILE A 310 -12.84 26.84 -12.89
C ILE A 310 -12.82 28.35 -13.21
N GLU A 311 -13.46 29.19 -12.39
CA GLU A 311 -13.44 30.65 -12.55
C GLU A 311 -12.03 31.25 -12.39
N GLU A 312 -11.25 30.79 -11.41
CA GLU A 312 -9.86 31.23 -11.20
C GLU A 312 -8.96 30.83 -12.38
N GLU A 313 -9.13 29.64 -12.95
CA GLU A 313 -8.43 29.20 -14.16
C GLU A 313 -8.85 29.96 -15.41
N MET A 314 -10.17 30.17 -15.62
CA MET A 314 -10.64 31.00 -16.73
C MET A 314 -10.02 32.39 -16.64
N HIS A 315 -9.93 32.97 -15.43
CA HIS A 315 -9.30 34.26 -15.23
C HIS A 315 -7.78 34.25 -15.48
N PHE A 316 -7.06 33.18 -15.14
CA PHE A 316 -5.64 33.03 -15.47
C PHE A 316 -5.40 32.83 -16.98
N SER A 317 -6.15 31.92 -17.61
CA SER A 317 -6.02 31.61 -19.03
C SER A 317 -6.45 32.78 -19.93
N VAL A 318 -7.47 33.55 -19.51
CA VAL A 318 -7.87 34.81 -20.17
C VAL A 318 -6.80 35.89 -19.99
N ARG A 319 -6.14 35.99 -18.83
CA ARG A 319 -5.00 36.91 -18.63
C ARG A 319 -3.79 36.57 -19.49
N CYS A 320 -3.47 35.28 -19.63
CA CYS A 320 -2.37 34.85 -20.51
C CYS A 320 -2.73 35.02 -22.00
N GLY A 321 -3.98 34.77 -22.39
CA GLY A 321 -4.44 34.97 -23.77
C GLY A 321 -4.59 36.45 -24.16
N ALA A 322 -4.71 37.37 -23.19
CA ALA A 322 -4.73 38.81 -23.42
C ALA A 322 -3.33 39.47 -23.45
N LEU A 323 -2.26 38.69 -23.23
CA LEU A 323 -0.86 39.14 -23.22
C LEU A 323 0.00 38.53 -24.36
N GLN A 324 -0.62 37.85 -25.34
CA GLN A 324 -0.03 37.51 -26.64
C GLN A 324 -0.60 38.40 -27.73
#